data_AF-A0A7Y1ZTN8-F1
#
_entry.id   AF-A0A7Y1ZTN8-F1
#
_cell.length_a   1.000
_cell.length_b   1.000
_cell.length_c   1.000
_cell.angle_alpha   90.00
_cell.angle_beta   90.00
_cell.angle_gamma   90.00
#
_symmetry.space_group_name_H-M   'P 1'
#
loop_
_entity.id
_entity.type
_entity.pdbx_description
1 polymer ?
#
loop_
_entity_poly.entity_id
_entity_poly.type
_entity_poly.pdbx_seq_one_letter_code
_entity_poly.pdbx_strand_id
1 'polypeptide(L)' 'MTRRGVITMAMIVVGLLLMGYGYFGGAAQWCADAVSCSNPRVEWSPAIFVLGVIVAFSSALYYTVAKDEVTDEVARGKQQ' A
#
# COMPACT_ATOMS: atom_id res chain seq x y z
N MET A 1 -15.60 6.89 12.19
CA MET A 1 -14.69 6.03 11.40
C MET A 1 -13.94 5.15 12.39
N THR A 2 -13.95 3.83 12.25
CA THR A 2 -13.25 2.93 13.20
C THR A 2 -11.75 3.04 13.00
N ARG A 3 -10.96 2.84 14.08
CA ARG A 3 -9.47 2.89 14.03
C ARG A 3 -8.93 1.97 12.93
N ARG A 4 -9.48 0.76 12.79
CA ARG A 4 -9.15 -0.17 11.71
C ARG A 4 -9.42 0.41 10.33
N GLY A 5 -10.58 1.03 10.13
CA GLY A 5 -10.92 1.66 8.85
C GLY A 5 -9.93 2.77 8.46
N VAL A 6 -9.49 3.58 9.43
CA VAL A 6 -8.49 4.63 9.19
C VAL A 6 -7.14 4.04 8.78
N ILE A 7 -6.67 3.01 9.49
CA ILE A 7 -5.38 2.37 9.19
C ILE A 7 -5.42 1.64 7.85
N THR A 8 -6.50 0.90 7.55
CA THR A 8 -6.69 0.26 6.24
C THR A 8 -6.67 1.30 5.12
N MET A 9 -7.37 2.42 5.27
CA MET A 9 -7.38 3.50 4.28
C MET A 9 -5.99 4.10 4.09
N ALA A 10 -5.25 4.34 5.18
CA ALA A 10 -3.88 4.84 5.11
C ALA A 10 -2.95 3.86 4.37
N MET A 11 -3.07 2.56 4.61
CA MET A 11 -2.29 1.53 3.89
C MET A 11 -2.60 1.53 2.39
N ILE A 12 -3.88 1.68 2.00
CA ILE A 12 -4.26 1.78 0.58
C ILE A 12 -3.63 3.01 -0.06
N VAL A 13 -3.76 4.17 0.58
CA VAL A 13 -3.20 5.43 0.07
C VAL A 13 -1.68 5.34 -0.07
N VAL A 14 -0.98 4.83 0.96
CA VAL A 14 0.47 4.64 0.91
C VAL A 14 0.88 3.67 -0.19
N GLY A 15 0.17 2.55 -0.34
CA GLY A 15 0.43 1.58 -1.41
C GLY A 15 0.25 2.17 -2.80
N LEU A 16 -0.82 2.94 -3.03
CA LEU A 16 -1.06 3.65 -4.29
C LEU A 16 0.01 4.71 -4.59
N LEU A 17 0.45 5.45 -3.56
CA LEU A 17 1.53 6.43 -3.72
C LEU A 17 2.85 5.76 -4.08
N LEU A 18 3.17 4.61 -3.49
CA LEU A 18 4.37 3.83 -3.82
C LEU A 18 4.32 3.29 -5.25
N MET A 19 3.17 2.76 -5.69
CA MET A 19 2.98 2.35 -7.09
C MET A 19 3.15 3.55 -8.04
N GLY A 20 2.49 4.66 -7.75
CA GLY A 20 2.57 5.88 -8.55
C GLY A 20 4.00 6.40 -8.65
N TYR A 21 4.73 6.45 -7.54
CA TYR A 21 6.13 6.86 -7.54
C TYR A 21 7.03 5.87 -8.29
N GLY A 22 6.86 4.56 -8.05
CA GLY A 22 7.61 3.51 -8.75
C GLY A 22 7.41 3.59 -10.26
N TYR A 23 6.19 3.86 -10.72
CA TYR A 23 5.89 3.99 -12.14
C TYR A 23 6.32 5.35 -12.72
N PHE A 24 5.73 6.45 -12.26
CA PHE A 24 5.91 7.79 -12.86
C PHE A 24 7.23 8.46 -12.46
N GLY A 25 7.71 8.21 -11.24
CA GLY A 25 8.93 8.82 -10.73
C GLY A 25 10.20 8.08 -11.16
N GLY A 26 10.14 6.76 -11.25
CA GLY A 26 11.32 5.92 -11.41
C GLY A 26 11.38 5.05 -12.67
N ALA A 27 10.25 4.53 -13.15
CA ALA A 27 10.23 3.61 -14.29
C ALA A 27 9.98 4.30 -15.64
N ALA A 28 9.01 5.21 -15.70
CA ALA A 28 8.59 5.83 -16.95
C ALA A 28 9.66 6.82 -17.46
N GLN A 29 10.33 6.45 -18.56
CA GLN A 29 11.10 7.39 -19.34
C GLN A 29 10.17 8.08 -20.35
N TRP A 30 10.20 9.41 -20.39
CA TRP A 30 9.37 10.22 -21.28
C TRP A 30 9.98 10.31 -22.70
N CYS A 31 10.53 9.20 -23.20
CA CYS A 31 11.16 9.13 -24.52
C CYS A 31 10.73 7.85 -25.24
N ALA A 32 10.49 7.97 -26.55
CA ALA A 32 9.90 6.91 -27.37
C ALA A 32 10.88 6.30 -28.40
N ASP A 33 12.03 6.94 -28.63
CA ASP A 33 12.77 6.77 -29.89
C ASP A 33 14.16 6.13 -29.74
N ALA A 34 14.53 5.64 -28.55
CA ALA A 34 15.84 5.02 -28.32
C ALA A 34 15.76 3.76 -27.43
N VAL A 35 16.63 2.77 -27.68
CA VAL A 35 16.77 1.55 -26.86
C VAL A 35 17.14 1.88 -25.41
N SER A 36 17.84 3.00 -25.18
CA SER A 36 18.13 3.52 -23.85
C SER A 36 16.87 3.88 -23.05
N CYS A 37 15.75 4.14 -23.72
CA CYS A 37 14.45 4.42 -23.11
C CYS A 37 13.79 3.18 -22.48
N SER A 38 14.26 1.97 -22.82
CA SER A 38 13.72 0.73 -22.25
C SER A 38 14.20 0.46 -20.82
N ASN A 39 15.30 1.09 -20.40
CA ASN A 39 15.78 0.94 -19.03
C ASN A 39 14.97 1.82 -18.08
N PRO A 40 14.63 1.34 -16.87
CA PRO A 40 14.04 2.22 -15.87
C PRO A 40 15.05 3.31 -15.50
N ARG A 41 14.55 4.51 -15.23
CA ARG A 41 15.37 5.66 -14.82
C ARG A 41 16.10 5.39 -13.50
N VAL A 42 15.46 4.59 -12.65
CA VAL A 42 15.97 4.14 -11.36
C VAL A 42 15.82 2.62 -11.30
N GLU A 43 16.93 1.90 -11.14
CA GLU A 43 16.97 0.43 -11.22
C GLU A 43 16.04 -0.28 -10.22
N TRP A 44 15.81 0.33 -9.06
CA TRP A 44 14.95 -0.21 -8.01
C TRP A 44 13.47 0.18 -8.13
N SER A 45 13.06 0.92 -9.16
CA SER A 45 11.67 1.33 -9.37
C SER A 45 10.66 0.18 -9.44
N PRO A 46 10.97 -0.95 -10.13
CA PRO A 46 10.07 -2.10 -10.12
C PRO A 46 9.86 -2.66 -8.70
N ALA A 47 10.90 -2.64 -7.87
CA ALA A 47 10.80 -3.10 -6.49
C ALA A 47 9.89 -2.19 -5.64
N ILE A 48 9.97 -0.86 -5.81
CA ILE A 48 9.06 0.09 -5.13
C ILE A 48 7.61 -0.17 -5.54
N PHE A 49 7.38 -0.37 -6.84
CA PHE A 49 6.05 -0.64 -7.35
C PHE A 49 5.46 -1.90 -6.73
N VAL A 50 6.22 -3.00 -6.73
CA VAL A 50 5.81 -4.26 -6.11
C VAL A 50 5.57 -4.09 -4.61
N LEU A 51 6.40 -3.31 -3.91
CA LEU A 51 6.21 -3.02 -2.50
C LEU A 51 4.91 -2.24 -2.25
N GLY A 52 4.58 -1.29 -3.12
CA GLY A 52 3.30 -0.60 -3.11
C GLY A 52 2.10 -1.55 -3.28
N VAL A 53 2.21 -2.50 -4.22
CA VAL A 53 1.20 -3.57 -4.41
C VAL A 53 1.03 -4.41 -3.15
N ILE A 54 2.13 -4.91 -2.58
CA ILE A 54 2.08 -5.71 -1.36
C ILE A 54 1.39 -4.93 -0.24
N VAL A 55 1.79 -3.68 0.02
CA VAL A 55 1.20 -2.84 1.08
C VAL A 55 -0.30 -2.60 0.85
N ALA A 56 -0.70 -2.28 -0.37
CA ALA A 56 -2.11 -2.07 -0.71
C ALA A 56 -2.94 -3.34 -0.50
N PHE A 57 -2.46 -4.51 -0.94
CA PHE A 57 -3.17 -5.78 -0.75
C PHE A 57 -3.17 -6.24 0.72
N SER A 58 -2.09 -6.01 1.46
CA SER A 58 -2.03 -6.27 2.90
C SER A 58 -3.06 -5.48 3.71
N SER A 59 -3.57 -4.36 3.18
CA SER A 59 -4.64 -3.59 3.83
C SER A 59 -5.94 -4.40 4.00
N ALA A 60 -6.24 -5.30 3.05
CA ALA A 60 -7.40 -6.19 3.11
C ALA A 60 -7.23 -7.22 4.23
N LEU A 61 -6.04 -7.81 4.35
CA LEU A 61 -5.71 -8.73 5.45
C LEU A 61 -5.77 -8.01 6.81
N TYR A 62 -5.27 -6.78 6.88
CA TYR A 62 -5.34 -5.98 8.09
C TYR A 62 -6.80 -5.70 8.47
N TYR A 63 -7.64 -5.32 7.51
CA TYR A 63 -9.05 -5.04 7.78
C TYR A 63 -9.82 -6.26 8.28
N THR A 64 -9.49 -7.46 7.81
CA THR A 64 -10.19 -8.68 8.21
C THR A 64 -9.70 -9.25 9.54
N VAL A 65 -8.40 -9.11 9.84
CA VAL A 65 -7.78 -9.74 11.02
C VAL A 65 -7.71 -8.77 12.20
N ALA A 66 -7.57 -7.47 11.98
CA ALA A 66 -7.42 -6.52 13.07
C ALA A 66 -8.70 -6.42 13.90
N LYS A 67 -8.54 -6.60 15.21
CA LYS A 67 -9.61 -6.34 16.18
C LYS A 67 -9.73 -4.84 16.40
N ASP A 68 -10.99 -4.38 16.48
CA ASP A 68 -11.29 -3.02 16.89
C ASP A 68 -11.29 -2.98 18.43
N GLU A 69 -10.72 -1.93 19.03
CA GLU A 69 -10.71 -1.73 20.50
C GLU A 69 -12.13 -1.82 21.10
N VAL A 70 -13.14 -1.38 20.32
CA VAL A 70 -14.56 -1.48 20.66
C VAL A 70 -14.99 -2.95 20.85
N THR A 71 -14.52 -3.86 20.00
CA THR A 71 -14.84 -5.29 20.10
C THR A 71 -14.13 -5.92 21.30
N ASP A 72 -12.93 -5.45 21.65
CA ASP A 72 -12.18 -5.94 22.81
C ASP A 72 -12.78 -5.47 24.14
N GLU A 73 -13.31 -4.24 24.23
CA GLU A 73 -14.03 -3.79 25.44
C GLU A 73 -15.34 -4.56 25.65
N VAL A 74 -16.12 -4.79 24.58
CA VAL A 74 -17.35 -5.61 24.65
C VAL A 74 -17.04 -7.05 25.05
N ALA A 75 -15.94 -7.62 24.55
CA ALA A 75 -15.49 -8.96 24.93
C ALA A 75 -15.08 -9.05 26.42
N ARG A 76 -14.46 -8.01 26.97
CA ARG A 76 -14.11 -7.93 28.40
C ARG A 76 -15.34 -7.69 29.29
N GLY A 77 -16.30 -6.87 28.84
CA GLY A 77 -17.53 -6.58 29.57
C GLY A 77 -18.50 -7.76 29.69
N LYS A 78 -18.42 -8.75 28.80
CA LYS A 78 -19.19 -10.02 28.91
C LYS A 78 -18.59 -11.05 29.87
N GLN A 79 -17.40 -10.79 30.41
CA GLN A 79 -16.71 -11.69 31.33
C GLN A 79 -16.89 -11.30 32.81
N GLN A 80 -17.65 -10.23 33.09
CA GLN A 80 -18.11 -9.84 34.44
C GLN A 80 -19.61 -10.07 34.57
#